data_AF-A0A936QUH6-F1
#
_entry.id   AF-A0A936QUH6-F1
#
_cell.length_a   1.000
_cell.length_b   1.000
_cell.length_c   1.000
_cell.angle_alpha   90.00
_cell.angle_beta   90.00
_cell.angle_gamma   90.00
#
_symmetry.space_group_name_H-M   'P 1'
#
loop_
_entity.id
_entity.type
_entity.pdbx_description
1 polymer ?
#
loop_
_entity_poly.entity_id
_entity_poly.type
_entity_poly.pdbx_seq_one_letter_code
_entity_poly.pdbx_strand_id
1 'polypeptide(L)' 'MPKPPPPHPVPPADDPRTKDLLRLGYALEDFYFTPEGYVAWTETYHLKRGYCCQSGCRHCPYGNSPADKKKKR' A
#
# COMPACT_ATOMS: atom_id res chain seq x y z
N MET A 1 11.21 -2.43 -12.02
CA MET A 1 11.71 -2.21 -10.65
C MET A 1 10.53 -1.78 -9.78
N PRO A 2 10.25 -2.44 -8.65
CA PRO A 2 9.37 -1.86 -7.65
C PRO A 2 9.94 -0.49 -7.27
N LYS A 3 9.12 0.55 -7.36
CA LYS A 3 9.56 1.90 -6.98
C LYS A 3 9.95 1.85 -5.50
N PRO A 4 11.08 2.47 -5.09
CA PRO A 4 11.46 2.50 -3.69
C PRO A 4 10.27 3.05 -2.88
N PRO A 5 9.94 2.44 -1.73
CA PRO A 5 8.86 2.96 -0.90
C PRO A 5 9.18 4.43 -0.58
N PRO A 6 8.17 5.32 -0.65
CA PRO A 6 8.37 6.71 -0.24
C PRO A 6 8.98 6.75 1.17
N PRO A 7 9.84 7.76 1.47
CA PRO A 7 10.51 7.90 2.76
C PRO A 7 9.50 8.36 3.83
N HIS A 8 8.51 7.54 4.11
CA HIS A 8 7.59 7.76 5.22
C HIS A 8 8.10 7.02 6.45
N PRO A 9 7.90 7.59 7.65
CA PRO A 9 8.29 6.94 8.88
C PRO A 9 7.58 5.59 8.97
N VAL A 10 8.37 4.51 9.05
CA VAL A 10 7.88 3.21 9.49
C VAL A 10 7.09 3.42 10.78
N PRO A 11 5.86 2.87 10.88
CA PRO A 11 5.09 3.05 12.10
C PRO A 11 5.90 2.53 13.29
N PRO A 12 5.86 3.21 14.44
CA PRO A 12 6.38 2.62 15.65
C PRO A 12 5.62 1.31 15.89
N ALA A 13 6.33 0.20 16.08
CA ALA A 13 5.75 -1.13 16.29
C ALA A 13 4.78 -1.19 17.49
N ASP A 14 4.79 -0.15 18.33
CA ASP A 14 3.94 0.01 19.50
C ASP A 14 2.58 0.69 19.22
N ASP A 15 2.33 1.20 18.00
CA ASP A 15 1.04 1.81 17.67
C ASP A 15 -0.09 0.75 17.67
N PRO A 16 -1.21 0.97 18.37
CA PRO A 16 -2.30 0.01 18.46
C PRO A 16 -2.91 -0.33 17.08
N ARG A 17 -2.86 0.59 16.11
CA ARG A 17 -3.37 0.35 14.74
C ARG A 17 -2.46 -0.64 13.98
N THR A 18 -1.16 -0.54 14.20
CA THR A 18 -0.19 -1.48 13.63
C THR A 18 -0.38 -2.87 14.23
N LYS A 19 -0.56 -2.96 15.55
CA LYS A 19 -0.82 -4.22 16.25
C LYS A 19 -2.11 -4.90 15.76
N ASP A 20 -3.13 -4.13 15.41
CA ASP A 20 -4.37 -4.64 14.84
C ASP A 20 -4.18 -5.23 13.44
N LEU A 21 -3.48 -4.50 12.55
CA LEU A 21 -3.16 -4.97 11.21
C LEU A 21 -2.33 -6.27 11.23
N LEU A 22 -1.39 -6.39 12.16
CA LEU A 22 -0.60 -7.61 12.35
C LEU A 22 -1.47 -8.79 12.82
N ARG A 23 -2.43 -8.56 13.72
CA ARG A 23 -3.39 -9.58 14.16
C ARG A 23 -4.32 -10.04 13.04
N LEU A 24 -4.65 -9.14 12.10
CA LEU A 24 -5.41 -9.47 10.89
C LEU A 24 -4.57 -10.25 9.86
N GLY A 25 -3.28 -10.45 10.10
CA GLY A 25 -2.39 -11.23 9.25
C GLY A 25 -1.64 -10.40 8.20
N TYR A 26 -1.62 -9.06 8.32
CA TYR A 26 -0.86 -8.19 7.44
C TYR A 26 0.53 -7.90 8.00
N ALA A 27 1.57 -7.91 7.16
CA ALA A 27 2.93 -7.65 7.60
C ALA A 27 3.25 -6.14 7.57
N LEU A 28 4.21 -5.71 8.39
CA LEU A 28 4.69 -4.31 8.41
C LEU A 28 5.19 -3.81 7.04
N GLU A 29 5.63 -4.71 6.16
CA GLU A 29 6.11 -4.37 4.80
C GLU A 29 4.96 -4.13 3.79
N ASP A 30 3.73 -4.51 4.15
CA ASP A 30 2.55 -4.42 3.28
C ASP A 30 1.84 -3.05 3.35
N PHE A 31 2.17 -2.24 4.35
CA PHE A 31 1.53 -0.94 4.56
C PHE A 31 2.48 0.06 5.23
N TYR A 32 2.22 1.35 5.05
CA TYR A 32 2.89 2.43 5.78
C TYR A 32 1.86 3.44 6.28
N PHE A 33 2.26 4.28 7.23
CA PHE A 33 1.42 5.36 7.72
C PHE A 33 1.83 6.68 7.09
N THR A 34 0.85 7.43 6.60
CA THR A 34 1.09 8.82 6.19
C THR A 34 1.22 9.70 7.45
N PRO A 35 1.92 10.85 7.37
CA PRO A 35 1.99 11.78 8.50
C PRO A 35 0.61 12.28 8.96
N GLU A 36 -0.40 12.17 8.10
CA GLU A 36 -1.79 12.50 8.41
C GLU A 36 -2.52 11.39 9.20
N GLY A 37 -1.87 10.25 9.43
CA GLY A 37 -2.41 9.12 10.20
C GLY A 37 -3.21 8.10 9.38
N TYR A 38 -3.16 8.15 8.04
CA TYR A 38 -3.81 7.16 7.18
C TYR A 38 -2.92 5.96 6.91
N VAL A 39 -3.53 4.79 6.72
CA VAL A 39 -2.84 3.56 6.29
C VAL A 39 -2.81 3.52 4.78
N ALA A 40 -1.60 3.51 4.21
CA ALA A 40 -1.37 3.38 2.78
C ALA A 40 -0.80 2.01 2.47
N TRP A 41 -1.48 1.27 1.59
CA TRP A 41 -1.06 -0.07 1.17
C TRP A 41 0.03 -0.02 0.11
N THR A 42 1.00 -0.92 0.23
CA THR A 42 2.13 -1.04 -0.71
C THR A 42 1.78 -1.95 -1.89
N GLU A 43 2.67 -1.98 -2.88
CA GLU A 43 2.57 -2.91 -4.00
C GLU A 43 2.63 -4.38 -3.54
N THR A 44 3.44 -4.67 -2.51
CA THR A 44 3.62 -6.00 -1.91
C THR A 44 2.30 -6.57 -1.40
N TYR A 45 1.48 -5.73 -0.77
CA TYR A 45 0.15 -6.10 -0.33
C TYR A 45 -0.75 -6.55 -1.48
N HIS A 46 -0.74 -5.80 -2.58
CA HIS A 46 -1.54 -6.12 -3.75
C HIS A 46 -1.05 -7.39 -4.47
N LEU A 47 0.27 -7.65 -4.45
CA LEU A 47 0.84 -8.90 -4.96
C LEU A 47 0.45 -10.10 -4.08
N LYS A 48 0.54 -9.99 -2.76
CA LYS A 48 0.10 -11.05 -1.82
C LYS A 48 -1.38 -11.34 -1.94
N ARG A 49 -2.20 -10.32 -2.17
CA ARG A 49 -3.63 -10.45 -2.40
C ARG A 49 -3.93 -11.21 -3.70
N GLY A 50 -3.06 -11.13 -4.70
CA GLY A 50 -3.15 -11.90 -5.95
C GLY A 50 -4.22 -11.41 -6.93
N TYR A 51 -4.96 -10.33 -6.63
CA TYR A 51 -5.95 -9.75 -7.55
C TYR A 51 -6.04 -8.22 -7.45
N CYS A 52 -6.39 -7.59 -8.58
CA CYS A 52 -6.64 -6.15 -8.65
C CYS A 52 -8.06 -5.82 -8.16
N CYS A 53 -8.17 -4.98 -7.13
CA CYS A 53 -9.45 -4.50 -6.60
C CYS A 53 -10.13 -3.41 -7.45
N GLN A 54 -9.49 -2.99 -8.54
CA GLN A 54 -9.94 -1.92 -9.45
C GLN A 54 -10.19 -0.54 -8.80
N SER A 55 -9.84 -0.35 -7.53
CA SER A 55 -10.09 0.90 -6.77
C SER A 55 -9.22 2.10 -7.16
N GLY A 56 -8.37 1.99 -8.18
CA GLY A 56 -7.52 3.09 -8.64
C GLY A 56 -6.34 3.40 -7.71
N CYS A 57 -5.73 2.38 -7.10
CA CYS A 57 -4.61 2.54 -6.18
C CYS A 57 -3.37 3.12 -6.88
N ARG A 58 -2.65 4.04 -6.22
CA ARG A 58 -1.44 4.68 -6.76
C ARG A 58 -0.25 3.72 -6.95
N HIS A 59 -0.24 2.63 -6.18
CA HIS A 59 0.80 1.59 -6.19
C HIS A 59 0.28 0.27 -6.77
N CYS A 60 -0.65 0.34 -7.73
CA CYS A 60 -1.22 -0.87 -8.31
C CYS A 60 -0.19 -1.57 -9.21
N PRO A 61 0.22 -2.82 -8.92
CA PRO A 61 1.12 -3.58 -9.80
C PRO A 61 0.45 -3.96 -11.13
N TYR A 62 -0.88 -4.04 -11.15
CA TYR A 62 -1.69 -4.44 -12.30
C TYR A 62 -1.98 -3.30 -13.29
N GLY A 63 -1.32 -2.15 -13.19
CA GLY A 63 -1.51 -1.03 -14.11
C GLY A 63 -2.82 -0.26 -13.93
N ASN A 64 -3.66 -0.57 -12.94
CA ASN A 64 -4.89 0.20 -12.67
C ASN A 64 -4.64 1.49 -11.86
N SER A 65 -3.52 2.15 -12.12
CA SER A 65 -3.20 3.43 -11.51
C SER A 65 -3.98 4.54 -12.25
N PRO A 66 -4.45 5.60 -11.56
CA PRO A 66 -5.18 6.69 -12.22
C PRO A 66 -4.33 7.41 -13.29
N ALA A 67 -3.00 7.31 -13.20
CA ALA A 67 -2.07 7.80 -14.22
C ALA A 67 -2.08 6.99 -15.52
N ASP A 68 -2.40 5.68 -15.47
CA ASP A 68 -2.36 4.79 -16.63
C ASP A 68 -3.55 5.05 -17.59
N LYS A 69 -4.70 5.45 -17.02
CA LYS A 69 -5.91 5.83 -17.78
C LYS A 69 -5.71 7.03 -18.71
N LYS A 70 -4.59 7.74 -18.62
CA LYS A 70 -4.29 8.94 -19.43
C LYS A 70 -3.70 8.64 -20.81
N LYS A 71 -3.30 7.39 -21.12
CA LYS A 71 -2.71 7.00 -22.41
C LYS A 71 -3.68 6.45 -23.47
N LYS A 72 -5.00 6.47 -23.23
CA LYS A 72 -6.04 6.11 -24.21
C LYS A 72 -6.97 7.28 -24.56
N ARG A 73 -6.42 8.50 -24.71
CA ARG A 73 -7.13 9.64 -25.31
C ARG A 73 -6.36 10.11 -26.53
#